data_AF-A0A803QFW4-F1
#
_entry.id   AF-A0A803QFW4-F1
#
_cell.length_a   1.000
_cell.length_b   1.000
_cell.length_c   1.000
_cell.angle_alpha   90.00
_cell.angle_beta   90.00
_cell.angle_gamma   90.00
#
_symmetry.space_group_name_H-M   'P 1'
#
loop_
_entity.id
_entity.type
_entity.pdbx_description
1 polymer ?
#
loop_
_entity_poly.entity_id
_entity_poly.type
_entity_poly.pdbx_seq_one_letter_code
_entity_poly.pdbx_strand_id
1 'polypeptide(L)'
;MQLEKGITEVEERKQKEMCASKYKKKDEFHKGKVSEIEAEREEECGICMEMSSKVVLPKCSHSMCMKCYRDWRTRSESCPFCRDSLKRVNSCDLWIYTSSTDIIDLSSISRENLMRLLKYIDKLPLIVPDPAFVSCDPQR
;
A
#
# COMPACT_ATOMS: atom_id res chain seq x y z
N MET A 1 -10.26 32.21 18.90
CA MET A 1 -9.51 31.23 18.08
C MET A 1 -10.12 31.23 16.69
N GLN A 2 -9.61 32.08 15.79
CA GLN A 2 -10.06 32.16 14.40
C GLN A 2 -9.48 30.96 13.65
N LEU A 3 -10.32 30.15 13.02
CA LEU A 3 -9.83 29.13 12.09
C LEU A 3 -9.16 29.87 10.92
N GLU A 4 -7.92 29.50 10.61
CA GLU A 4 -7.22 30.00 9.42
C GLU A 4 -8.10 29.81 8.17
N LYS A 5 -8.01 30.75 7.23
CA LYS A 5 -8.80 30.76 6.00
C LYS A 5 -8.72 29.38 5.31
N GLY A 6 -9.85 28.91 4.79
CA GLY A 6 -9.89 27.68 3.99
C GLY A 6 -8.95 27.76 2.78
N ILE A 7 -8.48 26.60 2.35
CA ILE A 7 -7.57 26.43 1.21
C ILE A 7 -8.16 27.16 -0.01
N THR A 8 -7.37 28.02 -0.64
CA THR A 8 -7.82 28.76 -1.82
C THR A 8 -7.83 27.88 -3.07
N GLU A 9 -8.64 28.21 -4.10
CA GLU A 9 -8.62 27.47 -5.39
C GLU A 9 -7.22 27.36 -6.01
N VAL A 10 -6.38 28.39 -5.79
CA VAL A 10 -5.01 28.44 -6.29
C VAL A 10 -4.12 27.44 -5.55
N GLU A 11 -4.27 27.34 -4.22
CA GLU A 11 -3.57 26.36 -3.40
C GLU A 11 -4.03 24.93 -3.73
N GLU A 12 -5.34 24.72 -3.89
CA GLU A 12 -5.89 23.41 -4.28
C GLU A 12 -5.34 22.96 -5.64
N ARG A 13 -5.29 23.85 -6.64
CA ARG A 13 -4.78 23.55 -7.98
C ARG A 13 -3.29 23.19 -7.94
N LYS A 14 -2.48 23.92 -7.15
CA LYS A 14 -1.06 23.61 -6.94
C LYS A 14 -0.87 22.25 -6.25
N GLN A 15 -1.68 21.94 -5.24
CA GLN A 15 -1.62 20.68 -4.53
C GLN A 15 -2.00 19.50 -5.42
N LYS A 16 -3.06 19.65 -6.24
CA LYS A 16 -3.47 18.68 -7.27
C LYS A 16 -2.37 18.42 -8.28
N GLU A 17 -1.75 19.48 -8.81
CA GLU A 17 -0.66 19.36 -9.78
C GLU A 17 0.58 18.69 -9.19
N MET A 18 0.96 19.06 -7.96
CA MET A 18 2.09 18.46 -7.25
C MET A 18 1.85 16.97 -6.96
N CYS A 19 0.64 16.59 -6.58
CA CYS A 19 0.27 15.18 -6.38
C CYS A 19 0.30 14.42 -7.72
N ALA A 20 -0.31 14.97 -8.77
CA ALA A 20 -0.29 14.36 -10.09
C ALA A 20 1.13 14.19 -10.64
N SER A 21 2.03 15.14 -10.41
CA SER A 21 3.43 15.06 -10.85
C SER A 21 4.24 14.02 -10.08
N LYS A 22 4.10 13.94 -8.75
CA LYS A 22 4.85 13.00 -7.90
C LYS A 22 4.38 11.55 -8.07
N TYR A 23 3.11 11.34 -8.42
CA TYR A 23 2.49 10.03 -8.52
C TYR A 23 1.98 9.71 -9.94
N LYS A 24 2.45 10.43 -10.96
CA LYS A 24 2.19 10.10 -12.36
C LYS A 24 2.68 8.68 -12.59
N LYS A 25 1.78 7.80 -13.05
CA LYS A 25 2.14 6.45 -13.47
C LYS A 25 3.30 6.57 -14.45
N LYS A 26 4.43 5.95 -14.11
CA LYS A 26 5.39 5.53 -15.13
C LYS A 26 4.69 4.37 -15.84
N ASP A 27 3.79 4.70 -16.79
CA ASP A 27 3.20 3.73 -17.73
C ASP A 27 4.31 3.26 -18.68
N GLU A 28 5.31 2.59 -18.12
CA GLU A 28 6.32 1.80 -18.81
C GLU A 28 6.48 0.49 -18.04
N PHE A 29 5.39 -0.28 -18.01
CA PHE A 29 5.58 -1.70 -18.18
C PHE A 29 4.82 -2.07 -19.44
N HIS A 30 5.57 -2.38 -20.48
CA HIS A 30 5.11 -3.21 -21.57
C HIS A 30 4.57 -4.51 -20.97
N LYS A 31 3.31 -4.50 -20.52
CA LYS A 31 2.55 -5.72 -20.30
C LYS A 31 2.16 -6.19 -21.69
N GLY A 32 3.13 -6.78 -22.39
CA GLY A 32 2.81 -7.78 -23.39
C GLY A 32 1.77 -8.72 -22.77
N LYS A 33 0.80 -9.18 -23.54
CA LYS A 33 -0.22 -10.12 -23.07
C LYS A 33 0.47 -11.35 -22.48
N VAL A 34 0.80 -11.31 -21.20
CA VAL A 34 1.18 -12.47 -20.41
C VAL A 34 -0.08 -13.31 -20.38
N SER A 35 0.03 -14.55 -20.86
CA SER A 35 -1.11 -15.46 -20.82
C SER A 35 -1.53 -15.69 -19.37
N GLU A 36 -2.83 -15.91 -19.14
CA GLU A 36 -3.36 -16.20 -17.80
C GLU A 36 -2.59 -17.34 -17.11
N ILE A 37 -2.17 -18.33 -17.92
CA ILE A 37 -1.34 -19.48 -17.54
C ILE A 37 0.07 -19.08 -17.06
N GLU A 38 0.69 -18.06 -17.67
CA GLU A 38 2.01 -17.59 -17.23
C GLU A 38 1.91 -16.79 -15.92
N ALA A 39 0.82 -16.03 -15.74
CA ALA A 39 0.58 -15.31 -14.50
C ALA A 39 0.36 -16.26 -13.32
N GLU A 40 -0.40 -17.34 -13.50
CA GLU A 40 -0.60 -18.36 -12.46
C GLU A 40 0.72 -19.04 -12.07
N ARG A 41 1.55 -19.40 -13.07
CA ARG A 41 2.87 -20.01 -12.83
C ARG A 41 3.81 -19.09 -12.04
N GLU A 42 3.73 -17.79 -12.26
CA GLU A 42 4.50 -16.80 -11.50
C GLU A 42 4.03 -16.67 -10.04
N GLU A 43 2.79 -17.04 -9.72
CA GLU A 43 2.24 -17.01 -8.36
C GLU A 43 2.54 -18.29 -7.57
N GLU A 44 2.70 -19.41 -8.26
CA GLU A 44 3.02 -20.70 -7.64
C GLU A 44 4.41 -20.73 -6.96
N CYS A 45 4.53 -21.57 -5.94
CA CYS A 45 5.82 -21.91 -5.38
C CYS A 45 6.60 -22.83 -6.32
N GLY A 46 7.80 -22.42 -6.76
CA GLY A 46 8.67 -23.23 -7.62
C GLY A 46 9.25 -24.53 -7.01
N ILE A 47 8.76 -24.97 -5.85
CA ILE A 47 9.14 -26.24 -5.20
C ILE A 47 7.93 -27.18 -5.14
N CYS A 48 6.80 -26.75 -4.54
CA CYS A 48 5.60 -27.59 -4.43
C CYS A 48 4.56 -27.37 -5.53
N MET A 49 4.71 -26.34 -6.37
CA MET A 49 3.76 -25.95 -7.42
C MET A 49 2.36 -25.58 -6.89
N GLU A 50 2.23 -25.24 -5.60
CA GLU A 50 0.97 -24.78 -5.00
C GLU A 50 0.88 -23.25 -5.02
N MET A 51 -0.30 -22.71 -5.34
CA MET A 51 -0.62 -21.28 -5.18
C MET A 51 -0.64 -20.92 -3.70
N SER A 52 0.39 -20.19 -3.25
CA SER A 52 0.56 -19.84 -1.85
C SER A 52 1.41 -18.59 -1.70
N SER A 53 1.20 -17.82 -0.63
CA SER A 53 2.04 -16.66 -0.33
C SER A 53 3.50 -17.07 -0.23
N LYS A 54 4.35 -16.42 -1.03
CA LYS A 54 5.78 -16.69 -1.09
C LYS A 54 6.54 -15.78 -0.13
N VAL A 55 7.67 -16.29 0.33
CA VAL A 55 8.68 -15.56 1.08
C VAL A 55 9.95 -15.46 0.26
N VAL A 56 10.66 -14.33 0.38
CA VAL A 56 11.86 -14.02 -0.38
C VAL A 56 13.08 -14.04 0.54
N LEU A 57 14.13 -14.71 0.10
CA LEU A 57 15.41 -14.77 0.79
C LEU A 57 16.19 -13.47 0.58
N PRO A 58 16.62 -12.76 1.65
CA PRO A 58 17.18 -11.42 1.53
C PRO A 58 18.55 -11.35 0.83
N LYS A 59 19.31 -12.45 0.82
CA LYS A 59 20.66 -12.48 0.24
C LYS A 59 20.69 -12.77 -1.27
N CYS A 60 19.69 -13.50 -1.76
CA CYS A 60 19.70 -14.05 -3.12
C CYS A 60 18.38 -13.83 -3.88
N SER A 61 17.43 -13.11 -3.28
CA SER A 61 16.11 -12.77 -3.83
C SER A 61 15.26 -13.94 -4.35
N HIS A 62 15.64 -15.18 -4.05
CA HIS A 62 14.87 -16.35 -4.44
C HIS A 62 13.64 -16.50 -3.54
N SER A 63 12.52 -16.92 -4.14
CA SER A 63 11.24 -17.02 -3.46
C SER A 63 10.69 -18.45 -3.42
N MET A 64 10.09 -18.83 -2.31
CA MET A 64 9.35 -20.10 -2.15
C MET A 64 8.25 -19.91 -1.11
N CYS A 65 7.29 -20.84 -0.99
CA CYS A 65 6.30 -20.77 0.08
C CYS A 65 6.94 -21.05 1.44
N MET A 66 6.31 -20.57 2.51
CA MET A 66 6.87 -20.70 3.86
C MET A 66 6.96 -22.17 4.33
N LYS A 67 6.08 -23.05 3.83
CA LYS A 67 6.13 -24.50 4.09
C LYS A 67 7.41 -25.10 3.53
N CYS A 68 7.67 -24.92 2.23
CA CYS A 68 8.88 -25.41 1.58
C CYS A 68 10.15 -24.79 2.17
N TYR A 69 10.14 -23.51 2.56
CA TYR A 69 11.26 -22.90 3.26
C TYR A 69 11.59 -23.64 4.57
N ARG A 70 10.59 -23.87 5.44
CA ARG A 70 10.80 -24.54 6.73
C ARG A 70 11.31 -25.95 6.53
N ASP A 71 10.66 -26.72 5.65
CA ASP A 71 11.03 -28.10 5.36
C ASP A 71 12.48 -28.19 4.85
N TRP A 72 12.85 -27.30 3.93
CA TRP A 72 14.21 -27.23 3.41
C TRP A 72 15.23 -26.83 4.49
N ARG A 73 14.89 -25.85 5.34
CA ARG A 73 15.77 -25.37 6.41
C ARG A 73 16.13 -26.46 7.43
N THR A 74 15.27 -27.49 7.61
CA THR A 74 15.60 -28.65 8.45
C THR A 74 16.69 -29.55 7.87
N ARG A 75 16.89 -29.50 6.54
CA ARG A 75 17.81 -30.37 5.79
C ARG A 75 19.09 -29.65 5.37
N SER A 76 19.00 -28.37 5.09
CA SER A 76 20.12 -27.56 4.61
C SER A 76 20.04 -26.10 5.07
N GLU A 77 21.21 -25.52 5.31
CA GLU A 77 21.39 -24.10 5.57
C GLU A 77 21.81 -23.32 4.33
N SER A 78 21.32 -23.73 3.17
CA SER A 78 21.58 -23.10 1.87
C SER A 78 20.28 -22.77 1.15
N CYS A 79 20.28 -21.80 0.24
CA CYS A 79 19.16 -21.60 -0.67
C CYS A 79 18.95 -22.86 -1.53
N PRO A 80 17.72 -23.37 -1.71
CA PRO A 80 17.45 -24.54 -2.55
C PRO A 80 17.70 -24.28 -4.04
N PHE A 81 17.73 -23.00 -4.46
CA PHE A 81 17.88 -22.61 -5.87
C PHE A 81 19.35 -22.32 -6.23
N CYS A 82 20.02 -21.48 -5.46
CA CYS A 82 21.40 -21.02 -5.77
C CYS A 82 22.46 -21.49 -4.77
N ARG A 83 22.08 -22.19 -3.70
CA ARG A 83 22.98 -22.68 -2.63
C ARG A 83 23.66 -21.60 -1.78
N ASP A 84 23.25 -20.34 -1.89
CA ASP A 84 23.73 -19.28 -1.00
C ASP A 84 23.44 -19.56 0.48
N SER A 85 24.36 -19.16 1.36
CA SER A 85 24.29 -19.52 2.79
C SER A 85 23.18 -18.79 3.55
N LEU A 86 22.33 -19.59 4.21
CA LEU A 86 21.24 -19.15 5.09
C LEU A 86 21.60 -19.13 6.58
N LYS A 87 22.83 -19.48 6.99
CA LYS A 87 23.25 -19.62 8.40
C LYS A 87 22.87 -18.46 9.36
N ARG A 88 22.64 -17.25 8.84
CA ARG A 88 22.24 -16.05 9.60
C ARG A 88 20.86 -15.52 9.22
N VAL A 89 20.03 -16.34 8.60
CA VAL A 89 18.68 -16.00 8.14
C VAL A 89 17.68 -16.82 8.96
N ASN A 90 16.86 -16.10 9.71
CA ASN A 90 15.73 -16.62 10.48
C ASN A 90 14.41 -16.29 9.75
N SER A 91 13.29 -16.81 10.26
CA SER A 91 11.97 -16.55 9.66
C SER A 91 11.58 -15.07 9.66
N CYS A 92 12.07 -14.27 10.61
CA CYS A 92 11.81 -12.84 10.68
C CYS A 92 12.60 -12.01 9.65
N ASP A 93 13.67 -12.58 9.08
CA ASP A 93 14.48 -11.92 8.06
C ASP A 93 13.92 -12.13 6.64
N LEU A 94 12.85 -12.92 6.52
CA LEU A 94 12.22 -13.25 5.24
C LEU A 94 11.24 -12.15 4.84
N TRP A 95 11.28 -11.79 3.57
CA TRP A 95 10.41 -10.75 3.04
C TRP A 95 9.16 -11.40 2.44
N ILE A 96 7.99 -10.78 2.61
CA ILE A 96 6.78 -11.27 1.96
C ILE A 96 6.83 -10.86 0.48
N TYR A 97 6.61 -11.82 -0.41
CA TYR A 97 6.45 -11.54 -1.82
C TYR A 97 5.06 -10.94 -2.06
N THR A 98 5.01 -9.67 -2.44
CA THR A 98 3.78 -8.99 -2.84
C THR A 98 3.57 -9.19 -4.34
N SER A 99 2.46 -9.81 -4.72
CA SER A 99 2.07 -9.94 -6.11
C SER A 99 1.57 -8.60 -6.66
N SER A 100 1.32 -8.55 -7.97
CA SER A 100 0.67 -7.37 -8.57
C SER A 100 -0.79 -7.17 -8.10
N THR A 101 -1.43 -8.22 -7.59
CA THR A 101 -2.81 -8.17 -7.06
C THR A 101 -2.86 -7.67 -5.61
N ASP A 102 -1.77 -7.81 -4.86
CA ASP A 102 -1.64 -7.28 -3.50
C ASP A 102 -1.41 -5.75 -3.47
N ILE A 103 -1.06 -5.15 -4.62
CA ILE A 103 -0.78 -3.71 -4.72
C ILE A 103 -2.09 -2.96 -4.96
N ILE A 104 -2.61 -2.30 -3.92
CA ILE A 104 -3.78 -1.43 -4.02
C ILE A 104 -3.42 -0.18 -4.82
N ASP A 105 -4.20 0.14 -5.85
CA ASP A 105 -3.97 1.31 -6.67
C ASP A 105 -4.24 2.62 -5.91
N LEU A 106 -3.54 3.68 -6.30
CA LEU A 106 -3.63 4.98 -5.62
C LEU A 106 -5.04 5.58 -5.68
N SER A 107 -5.83 5.29 -6.72
CA SER A 107 -7.20 5.80 -6.84
C SER A 107 -8.13 5.13 -5.82
N SER A 108 -7.95 3.83 -5.58
CA SER A 108 -8.65 3.09 -4.52
C SER A 108 -8.31 3.62 -3.13
N ILE A 109 -7.03 3.86 -2.86
CA ILE A 109 -6.56 4.47 -1.58
C ILE A 109 -7.17 5.86 -1.40
N SER A 110 -7.11 6.70 -2.44
CA SER A 110 -7.62 8.08 -2.40
C SER A 110 -9.11 8.12 -2.12
N ARG A 111 -9.89 7.26 -2.79
CA ARG A 111 -11.34 7.12 -2.60
C ARG A 111 -11.66 6.70 -1.17
N GLU A 112 -10.96 5.71 -0.64
CA GLU A 112 -11.21 5.21 0.72
C GLU A 112 -10.87 6.27 1.78
N ASN A 113 -9.76 7.00 1.59
CA ASN A 113 -9.38 8.10 2.47
C ASN A 113 -10.40 9.24 2.46
N LEU A 114 -10.94 9.59 1.30
CA LEU A 114 -12.01 10.58 1.19
C LEU A 114 -13.26 10.13 1.96
N MET A 115 -13.66 8.87 1.84
CA MET A 115 -14.80 8.33 2.58
C MET A 115 -14.58 8.37 4.10
N ARG A 116 -13.37 8.04 4.57
CA ARG A 116 -13.01 8.16 5.99
C ARG A 116 -13.08 9.62 6.46
N LEU A 117 -12.60 10.57 5.65
CA LEU A 117 -12.63 11.99 5.96
C LEU A 117 -14.07 12.50 6.09
N LEU A 118 -14.93 12.20 5.10
CA LEU A 118 -16.34 12.62 5.13
C LEU A 118 -17.05 12.07 6.37
N LYS A 119 -16.87 10.78 6.67
CA LYS A 119 -17.41 10.15 7.88
C LYS A 119 -16.89 10.79 9.18
N TYR A 120 -15.64 11.26 9.20
CA TYR A 120 -15.10 11.98 10.34
C TYR A 120 -15.79 13.35 10.50
N ILE A 121 -15.95 14.09 9.40
CA ILE A 121 -16.64 15.39 9.39
C ILE A 121 -18.09 15.24 9.90
N ASP A 122 -18.81 14.23 9.43
CA ASP A 122 -20.20 13.97 9.87
C ASP A 122 -20.32 13.68 11.38
N LYS A 123 -19.24 13.22 12.00
CA LYS A 123 -19.17 12.92 13.44
C LYS A 123 -18.69 14.08 14.29
N LEU A 124 -18.29 15.20 13.69
CA LEU A 124 -17.87 16.37 14.46
C LEU A 124 -19.08 17.00 15.16
N PRO A 125 -18.99 17.31 16.45
CA PRO A 125 -20.07 18.01 17.14
C PRO A 125 -20.26 19.38 16.50
N LEU A 126 -21.53 19.72 16.22
CA LEU A 126 -21.90 21.04 15.76
C LEU A 126 -21.61 22.04 16.88
N ILE A 127 -20.57 22.85 16.70
CA ILE A 127 -20.33 24.01 17.56
C ILE A 127 -21.33 25.08 17.11
N VAL A 128 -22.53 25.05 17.70
CA VAL A 128 -23.49 26.14 17.56
C VAL A 128 -23.01 27.28 18.46
N PRO A 129 -22.77 28.49 17.93
CA PRO A 129 -22.51 29.65 18.77
C PRO A 129 -23.71 29.87 19.69
N ASP A 130 -23.46 30.01 21.00
CA ASP A 130 -24.48 30.34 21.97
C ASP A 130 -25.17 31.66 21.56
N PRO A 131 -26.52 31.69 21.42
CA PRO A 131 -27.29 32.89 21.09
C PRO A 131 -26.98 34.10 22.00
N ALA A 132 -26.43 33.88 23.21
CA ALA A 132 -26.01 34.94 24.11
C ALA A 132 -24.85 35.82 23.57
N PHE A 133 -24.05 35.33 22.61
CA PHE A 133 -22.98 36.10 21.96
C PHE A 133 -23.42 36.86 20.70
N VAL A 134 -24.70 36.78 20.34
CA VAL A 134 -25.31 37.65 19.31
C VAL A 134 -26.14 38.74 20.02
N SER A 135 -25.51 39.45 20.95
CA SER A 135 -26.10 40.67 21.53
C SER A 135 -25.79 41.87 20.65
N CYS A 136 -26.83 42.25 19.89
CA CYS A 136 -27.29 43.59 19.55
C CYS A 136 -26.26 44.70 19.27
N ASP A 137 -26.30 45.23 18.05
CA ASP A 137 -26.64 46.65 17.90
C ASP A 137 -27.61 46.86 16.72
N PRO A 138 -28.89 47.16 17.00
CA PRO A 138 -29.79 47.84 16.09
C PRO A 138 -29.69 49.36 16.28
N GLN A 139 -29.45 50.06 15.17
CA GLN A 139 -29.69 51.51 14.92
C GLN A 139 -28.80 52.56 15.63
N ARG A 140 -27.89 53.16 14.83
CA ARG A 140 -28.09 54.53 14.33
C ARG A 140 -27.26 54.85 13.08
#